data_AF-A0A7J4G1Y4-F1
#
_entry.id   AF-A0A7J4G1Y4-F1
#
_cell.length_a   1.000
_cell.length_b   1.000
_cell.length_c   1.000
_cell.angle_alpha   90.00
_cell.angle_beta   90.00
_cell.angle_gamma   90.00
#
_symmetry.space_group_name_H-M   'P 1'
#
loop_
_entity.id
_entity.type
_entity.pdbx_description
1 polymer ?
#
loop_
_entity_poly.entity_id
_entity_poly.type
_entity_poly.pdbx_seq_one_letter_code
_entity_poly.pdbx_strand_id
1 'polypeptide(L)'
;MITASYYVIKEVSQILEKKDMLEGHEVFEKFSKRYTNDKEFQEIYEKFKEYLNKNDKRILEDIKTKLKKLGDMRRWQTSGGISNLWYKDRRPGVIQLVRIT
;
A
#
# COMPACT_ATOMS: atom_id res chain seq x y z
N MET A 1 13.95 4.12 7.13
CA MET A 1 13.40 4.50 5.80
C MET A 1 11.88 4.44 5.93
N ILE A 2 11.17 5.54 5.67
CA ILE A 2 9.72 5.64 5.88
C ILE A 2 9.03 5.32 4.54
N THR A 3 8.22 4.27 4.52
CA THR A 3 7.43 3.86 3.35
C THR A 3 5.96 4.23 3.53
N ALA A 4 5.24 4.36 2.41
CA ALA A 4 3.81 4.63 2.43
C ALA A 4 3.08 3.42 3.05
N SER A 5 2.24 3.69 4.06
CA SER A 5 1.45 2.65 4.72
C SER A 5 0.28 2.22 3.85
N TYR A 6 -0.30 1.06 4.18
CA TYR A 6 -1.53 0.57 3.55
C TYR A 6 -2.64 1.65 3.52
N TYR A 7 -2.80 2.41 4.60
CA TYR A 7 -3.84 3.43 4.72
C TYR A 7 -3.63 4.58 3.73
N VAL A 8 -2.39 5.02 3.53
CA VAL A 8 -2.05 6.06 2.54
C VAL A 8 -2.36 5.57 1.13
N ILE A 9 -1.96 4.35 0.81
CA ILE A 9 -2.20 3.76 -0.52
C ILE A 9 -3.71 3.60 -0.77
N LYS A 10 -4.46 3.18 0.24
CA LYS A 10 -5.92 3.05 0.17
C LYS A 10 -6.58 4.40 -0.07
N GLU A 11 -6.18 5.44 0.66
CA GLU A 11 -6.73 6.80 0.51
C GLU A 11 -6.53 7.32 -0.91
N VAL A 12 -5.30 7.24 -1.43
CA VAL A 12 -5.00 7.62 -2.81
C VAL A 12 -5.84 6.83 -3.81
N SER A 13 -5.97 5.51 -3.62
CA SER A 13 -6.75 4.68 -4.53
C SER A 13 -8.22 5.08 -4.55
N GLN A 14 -8.81 5.43 -3.40
CA GLN A 14 -10.21 5.85 -3.30
C GLN A 14 -10.46 7.19 -3.99
N ILE A 15 -9.52 8.13 -3.91
CA ILE A 15 -9.64 9.44 -4.57
C ILE A 15 -9.62 9.26 -6.10
N LEU A 16 -8.74 8.40 -6.61
CA LEU A 16 -8.69 8.07 -8.05
C LEU A 16 -9.96 7.36 -8.57
N GLU A 17 -10.86 6.88 -7.70
CA GLU A 17 -12.16 6.34 -8.09
C GLU A 17 -13.26 7.40 -8.17
N LYS A 18 -13.14 8.51 -7.41
CA LYS A 18 -14.16 9.56 -7.30
C LYS A 18 -14.25 10.50 -8.52
N LYS A 19 -13.48 10.26 -9.58
CA LYS A 19 -13.33 11.09 -10.81
C LYS A 19 -12.79 12.51 -10.58
N ASP A 20 -12.49 12.93 -9.36
CA ASP A 20 -11.82 14.19 -9.08
C ASP A 20 -10.30 14.03 -9.25
N MET A 21 -9.81 14.33 -10.46
CA MET A 21 -8.39 14.20 -10.79
C MET A 21 -7.53 15.33 -10.23
N LEU A 22 -8.13 16.48 -9.91
CA LEU A 22 -7.43 17.62 -9.31
C LEU A 22 -7.14 17.34 -7.84
N GLU A 23 -8.17 16.96 -7.09
CA GLU A 23 -8.03 16.52 -5.69
C GLU A 23 -7.08 15.31 -5.61
N GLY A 24 -7.23 14.37 -6.55
CA GLY A 24 -6.32 13.24 -6.71
C GLY A 24 -4.86 13.67 -6.86
N HIS A 25 -4.58 14.65 -7.71
CA HIS A 25 -3.22 15.13 -7.92
C HIS A 25 -2.61 15.77 -6.68
N GLU A 26 -3.33 16.66 -6.00
CA GLU A 26 -2.83 17.33 -4.79
C GLU A 26 -2.50 16.34 -3.67
N VAL A 27 -3.39 15.37 -3.43
CA VAL A 27 -3.18 14.36 -2.39
C VAL A 27 -2.02 13.43 -2.77
N PHE A 28 -1.94 13.00 -4.03
CA PHE A 28 -0.86 12.12 -4.47
C PHE A 28 0.50 12.81 -4.39
N GLU A 29 0.57 14.08 -4.80
CA GLU A 29 1.78 14.89 -4.71
C GLU A 29 2.22 15.07 -3.25
N LYS A 30 1.29 15.42 -2.35
CA LYS A 30 1.55 15.56 -0.92
C LYS A 30 2.17 14.30 -0.33
N PHE A 31 1.65 13.13 -0.69
CA PHE A 31 2.22 11.86 -0.24
C PHE A 31 3.55 11.53 -0.92
N SER A 32 3.73 11.84 -2.20
CA SER A 32 5.01 11.66 -2.88
C SER A 32 6.12 12.48 -2.20
N LYS A 33 5.85 13.74 -1.84
CA LYS A 33 6.79 14.60 -1.10
C LYS A 33 7.12 14.06 0.29
N ARG A 34 6.18 13.36 0.93
CA ARG A 34 6.39 12.73 2.25
C ARG A 34 7.19 11.42 2.16
N TYR A 35 6.96 10.63 1.13
CA TYR A 35 7.55 9.30 0.95
C TYR A 35 8.54 9.27 -0.22
N THR A 36 9.48 10.23 -0.26
CA THR A 36 10.48 10.38 -1.34
C THR A 36 11.36 9.15 -1.54
N ASN A 37 11.58 8.38 -0.47
CA ASN A 37 12.41 7.19 -0.49
C ASN A 37 11.63 5.92 -0.89
N ASP A 38 10.30 5.96 -0.94
CA ASP A 38 9.48 4.79 -1.33
C ASP A 38 9.43 4.66 -2.86
N LYS A 39 10.43 3.96 -3.42
CA LYS A 39 10.59 3.80 -4.88
C LYS A 39 9.33 3.27 -5.57
N GLU A 40 8.63 2.33 -4.94
CA GLU A 40 7.41 1.74 -5.50
C GLU A 40 6.30 2.78 -5.58
N PHE A 41 6.14 3.58 -4.52
CA PHE A 41 5.16 4.66 -4.50
C PHE A 41 5.52 5.79 -5.47
N GLN A 42 6.81 6.16 -5.58
CA GLN A 42 7.28 7.18 -6.52
C GLN A 42 7.07 6.76 -7.97
N GLU A 43 7.33 5.49 -8.32
CA GLU A 43 7.10 5.00 -9.68
C GLU A 43 5.62 5.11 -10.09
N ILE A 44 4.71 4.82 -9.16
CA ILE A 44 3.27 4.98 -9.39
C ILE A 44 2.92 6.48 -9.59
N TYR A 45 3.53 7.38 -8.82
CA TYR A 45 3.31 8.81 -8.96
C TYR A 45 3.84 9.36 -10.30
N GLU A 46 5.01 8.91 -10.77
CA GLU A 46 5.53 9.27 -12.10
C GLU A 46 4.56 8.83 -13.21
N LYS A 47 4.03 7.61 -13.12
CA LYS A 47 2.98 7.14 -14.06
C LYS A 47 1.72 7.97 -13.98
N PHE A 48 1.33 8.41 -12.79
CA PHE A 48 0.18 9.28 -12.63
C PHE A 48 0.38 10.65 -13.29
N LYS A 49 1.58 11.23 -13.22
CA LYS A 49 1.92 12.44 -14.00
C LYS A 49 1.87 12.18 -15.51
N GLU A 50 2.33 11.01 -15.97
CA GLU A 50 2.20 10.62 -17.37
C GLU A 50 0.73 10.52 -17.80
N TYR A 51 -0.12 9.95 -16.95
CA TYR A 51 -1.57 9.91 -17.17
C TYR A 51 -2.16 11.33 -17.29
N LEU A 52 -1.79 12.26 -16.40
CA LEU A 52 -2.29 13.65 -16.49
C LEU A 52 -1.89 14.33 -17.81
N ASN A 53 -0.71 14.04 -18.34
CA ASN A 53 -0.23 14.61 -19.60
C ASN A 53 -0.89 13.96 -20.84
N LYS A 54 -1.05 12.64 -20.86
CA LYS A 54 -1.55 11.89 -22.03
C LYS A 54 -3.06 11.66 -22.01
N ASN A 55 -3.69 11.82 -20.84
CA ASN A 55 -5.08 11.48 -20.55
C ASN A 55 -5.49 10.06 -21.00
N ASP A 56 -4.53 9.13 -21.01
CA ASP A 56 -4.73 7.76 -21.48
C ASP A 56 -5.31 6.88 -20.35
N LYS A 57 -6.55 6.43 -20.55
CA LYS A 57 -7.26 5.57 -19.60
C LYS A 57 -6.52 4.26 -19.31
N ARG A 58 -5.71 3.74 -20.23
CA ARG A 58 -4.91 2.53 -20.01
C ARG A 58 -3.86 2.73 -18.92
N ILE A 59 -3.25 3.92 -18.88
CA ILE A 59 -2.27 4.29 -17.86
C ILE A 59 -2.97 4.39 -16.50
N LEU A 60 -4.18 4.95 -16.45
CA LEU A 60 -4.97 5.01 -15.22
C LEU A 60 -5.32 3.62 -14.68
N GLU A 61 -5.70 2.67 -15.54
CA GLU A 61 -5.97 1.29 -15.11
C GLU A 61 -4.72 0.57 -14.60
N ASP A 62 -3.56 0.80 -15.22
CA ASP A 62 -2.28 0.28 -14.74
C ASP A 62 -1.93 0.86 -13.36
N ILE A 63 -2.11 2.18 -13.16
CA ILE A 63 -1.90 2.85 -11.87
C ILE A 63 -2.78 2.24 -10.77
N LYS A 64 -4.08 2.06 -11.03
CA LYS A 64 -5.01 1.42 -10.09
C LYS A 64 -4.58 0.01 -9.73
N THR A 65 -4.14 -0.77 -10.72
CA THR A 65 -3.64 -2.12 -10.52
C THR A 65 -2.38 -2.14 -9.65
N LYS A 66 -1.44 -1.22 -9.91
CA LYS A 66 -0.21 -1.09 -9.11
C LYS A 66 -0.49 -0.64 -7.68
N LEU A 67 -1.36 0.34 -7.48
CA LEU A 67 -1.78 0.78 -6.14
C LEU A 67 -2.42 -0.36 -5.36
N LYS A 68 -3.29 -1.14 -5.99
CA LYS A 68 -3.89 -2.32 -5.36
C LYS A 68 -2.83 -3.32 -4.91
N LYS A 69 -1.91 -3.70 -5.81
CA LYS A 69 -0.81 -4.63 -5.48
C LYS A 69 0.08 -4.11 -4.35
N LEU A 70 0.47 -2.83 -4.40
CA LEU A 70 1.29 -2.20 -3.37
C LEU A 70 0.54 -2.16 -2.04
N GLY A 71 -0.76 -1.82 -2.06
CA GLY A 71 -1.62 -1.81 -0.89
C GLY A 71 -1.74 -3.19 -0.26
N ASP A 72 -1.98 -4.23 -1.06
CA ASP A 72 -2.03 -5.61 -0.59
C ASP A 72 -0.68 -6.01 0.04
N MET A 73 0.44 -5.73 -0.61
CA MET A 73 1.78 -6.02 -0.07
C MET A 73 2.02 -5.32 1.28
N ARG A 74 1.72 -4.02 1.39
CA ARG A 74 1.86 -3.27 2.64
C ARG A 74 0.89 -3.76 3.72
N ARG A 75 -0.31 -4.20 3.32
CA ARG A 75 -1.27 -4.82 4.23
C ARG A 75 -0.70 -6.10 4.83
N TRP A 76 -0.17 -7.02 4.02
CA TRP A 76 0.49 -8.25 4.48
C TRP A 76 1.65 -7.97 5.44
N GLN A 77 2.42 -6.91 5.19
CA GLN A 77 3.50 -6.47 6.08
C GLN A 77 2.98 -5.91 7.41
N THR A 78 1.81 -5.27 7.42
CA THR A 78 1.23 -4.59 8.59
C THR A 78 0.37 -5.53 9.45
N SER A 79 -0.36 -6.47 8.85
CA SER A 79 -1.32 -7.34 9.56
C SER A 79 -0.75 -8.62 10.16
N GLY A 80 0.57 -8.83 10.11
CA GLY A 80 1.23 -9.96 10.78
C GLY A 80 1.07 -11.28 10.04
N GLY A 81 2.15 -11.69 9.37
CA GLY A 81 2.24 -12.99 8.72
C GLY A 81 3.63 -13.37 8.21
N ILE A 82 4.63 -12.48 8.25
CA ILE A 82 6.03 -12.90 8.12
C ILE A 82 6.52 -13.27 9.51
N SER A 83 5.92 -14.32 10.08
CA SER A 83 6.67 -15.21 10.94
C SER A 83 7.60 -16.00 10.04
N ASN A 84 8.78 -15.42 9.76
CA ASN A 84 9.99 -16.22 9.61
C ASN A 84 10.45 -16.79 10.97
N LEU A 85 9.60 -16.71 12.00
CA LEU A 85 9.67 -17.62 13.13
C LEU A 85 9.24 -18.99 12.62
N TRP A 86 10.23 -19.83 12.29
CA TRP A 86 10.05 -21.26 12.28
C TRP A 86 9.22 -21.67 13.51
N TYR A 87 8.42 -22.73 13.37
CA TYR A 87 7.58 -23.28 14.43
C TYR A 87 8.31 -23.47 15.79
N LYS A 88 9.64 -23.49 15.81
CA LYS A 88 10.50 -23.64 16.98
C LYS A 88 10.64 -22.41 17.88
N ASP A 89 10.36 -21.19 17.40
CA ASP A 89 10.50 -19.95 18.19
C ASP A 89 9.17 -19.43 18.77
N ARG A 90 8.08 -20.18 18.60
CA ARG A 90 6.83 -19.91 19.32
C ARG A 90 7.03 -20.29 20.79
N ARG A 91 6.90 -19.33 21.71
CA ARG A 91 7.06 -19.56 23.16
C ARG A 91 6.26 -20.80 23.61
N PRO A 92 6.89 -21.81 24.23
CA PRO A 92 6.17 -22.93 24.82
C PRO A 92 5.51 -22.46 26.12
N GLY A 93 4.29 -21.93 26.02
CA GLY A 93 3.60 -21.40 27.20
C GLY A 93 2.08 -21.34 27.13
N VAL A 94 1.46 -21.61 25.99
CA VAL A 94 0.00 -21.52 25.83
C VAL A 94 -0.58 -22.82 25.25
N ILE A 95 -0.11 -23.97 25.74
CA ILE A 95 -0.71 -25.29 25.45
C ILE A 95 -1.16 -26.00 26.73
N GLN A 96 -0.69 -25.60 27.91
CA GLN A 96 -1.17 -26.14 29.18
C GLN A 96 -2.29 -25.27 29.75
N LEU A 97 -3.50 -25.34 29.17
CA LEU A 97 -4.74 -24.97 29.88
C LEU A 97 -5.99 -25.52 29.17
N VAL A 98 -5.91 -26.74 28.63
CA VAL A 98 -7.10 -27.54 28.31
C VAL A 98 -6.93 -28.94 28.89
N ARG A 99 -6.78 -28.98 30.22
CA ARG A 99 -7.17 -30.12 31.05
C ARG A 99 -7.67 -29.51 32.34
N ILE A 100 -8.98 -29.42 32.46
CA ILE A 100 -9.82 -29.63 33.65
C ILE A 100 -11.24 -29.37 33.12
N THR A 101 -11.98 -30.41 32.77
CA THR A 101 -13.06 -30.96 33.61
C THR A 101 -13.37 -32.35 33.09
#